data_AF-A0A091AE44-F1
#
_entry.id   AF-A0A091AE44-F1
#
_cell.length_a   1.000
_cell.length_b   1.000
_cell.length_c   1.000
_cell.angle_alpha   90.00
_cell.angle_beta   90.00
_cell.angle_gamma   90.00
#
_symmetry.space_group_name_H-M   'P 1'
#
loop_
_entity.id
_entity.type
_entity.pdbx_description
1 polymer ?
#
loop_
_entity_poly.entity_id
_entity_poly.type
_entity_poly.pdbx_seq_one_letter_code
_entity_poly.pdbx_strand_id
1 'polypeptide(L)'
;MNNCKNKETVDTDTALGAYIIAFQTLEHELVCLFSCLNDKNNPSIGEIISSKLSFDNLLDVLDAIFRYRVKDNDLIDKFSEIMRKSEKFQKERNNHVHSHYDPYLHGIGSFSFSIRNKKIRRGKGYFPIIKTYDPSELKDSSCEIYGLTVNIMDLAAELQEKGYITEVYNQLM
;
A
#
# COMPACT_ATOMS: atom_id res chain seq x y z
N MET A 1 -38.30 -3.76 -16.19
CA MET A 1 -37.61 -3.54 -14.90
C MET A 1 -37.40 -4.89 -14.23
N ASN A 2 -36.17 -5.39 -14.22
CA ASN A 2 -35.60 -6.33 -13.24
C ASN A 2 -34.35 -6.97 -13.85
N ASN A 3 -33.18 -6.35 -13.62
CA ASN A 3 -31.89 -7.03 -13.71
C ASN A 3 -30.90 -6.34 -12.77
N CYS A 4 -31.12 -6.53 -11.46
CA CYS A 4 -30.26 -6.04 -10.39
C CYS A 4 -30.11 -7.09 -9.27
N LYS A 5 -29.94 -8.36 -9.65
CA LYS A 5 -29.77 -9.47 -8.69
C LYS A 5 -28.70 -10.50 -9.06
N ASN A 6 -27.63 -10.08 -9.74
CA ASN A 6 -26.36 -10.83 -9.69
C ASN A 6 -25.36 -9.97 -8.90
N LYS A 7 -25.49 -9.96 -7.57
CA LYS A 7 -24.33 -9.66 -6.71
C LYS A 7 -23.42 -10.87 -6.88
N GLU A 8 -22.46 -10.79 -7.79
CA GLU A 8 -21.33 -11.72 -7.78
C GLU A 8 -20.78 -11.72 -6.36
N THR A 9 -20.89 -12.87 -5.69
CA THR A 9 -20.24 -13.10 -4.41
C THR A 9 -18.75 -12.92 -4.65
N VAL A 10 -18.21 -11.81 -4.16
CA VAL A 10 -16.77 -11.55 -4.23
C VAL A 10 -16.10 -12.68 -3.44
N ASP A 11 -15.40 -13.55 -4.16
CA ASP A 11 -14.65 -14.63 -3.55
C ASP A 11 -13.45 -14.08 -2.76
N THR A 12 -13.12 -14.75 -1.65
CA THR A 12 -12.09 -14.30 -0.70
C THR A 12 -10.71 -14.26 -1.35
N ASP A 13 -10.38 -15.24 -2.18
CA ASP A 13 -9.08 -15.36 -2.81
C ASP A 13 -8.92 -14.27 -3.88
N THR A 14 -10.00 -14.03 -4.64
CA THR A 14 -10.04 -12.95 -5.64
C THR A 14 -9.86 -11.57 -4.99
N ALA A 15 -10.53 -11.31 -3.86
CA ALA A 15 -10.41 -10.05 -3.13
C ALA A 15 -9.01 -9.86 -2.53
N LEU A 16 -8.43 -10.91 -1.95
CA LEU A 16 -7.08 -10.86 -1.38
C LEU A 16 -6.03 -10.67 -2.47
N GLY A 17 -6.16 -11.35 -3.60
CA GLY A 17 -5.30 -11.15 -4.76
C GLY A 17 -5.36 -9.72 -5.29
N ALA A 18 -6.57 -9.17 -5.46
CA ALA A 18 -6.77 -7.79 -5.89
C ALA A 18 -6.12 -6.78 -4.92
N TYR A 19 -6.26 -7.00 -3.62
CA TYR A 19 -5.65 -6.17 -2.59
C TYR A 19 -4.12 -6.23 -2.60
N ILE A 20 -3.53 -7.42 -2.77
CA ILE A 20 -2.08 -7.60 -2.87
C ILE A 20 -1.54 -6.88 -4.10
N ILE A 21 -2.21 -7.01 -5.25
CA ILE A 21 -1.82 -6.33 -6.49
C ILE A 21 -1.89 -4.81 -6.30
N ALA A 22 -2.99 -4.29 -5.74
CA ALA A 22 -3.12 -2.86 -5.47
C ALA A 22 -1.99 -2.35 -4.56
N PHE A 23 -1.66 -3.09 -3.50
CA PHE A 23 -0.54 -2.73 -2.62
C PHE A 23 0.80 -2.74 -3.35
N GLN A 24 1.06 -3.74 -4.21
CA GLN A 24 2.28 -3.79 -5.02
C GLN A 24 2.38 -2.62 -5.99
N THR A 25 1.27 -2.18 -6.57
CA THR A 25 1.22 -0.96 -7.38
C THR A 25 1.59 0.26 -6.54
N LEU A 26 1.04 0.42 -5.34
CA LEU A 26 1.43 1.50 -4.41
C LEU A 26 2.93 1.49 -4.09
N GLU A 27 3.47 0.32 -3.77
CA GLU A 27 4.91 0.16 -3.50
C GLU A 27 5.75 0.55 -4.70
N HIS A 28 5.35 0.13 -5.90
CA HIS A 28 6.03 0.52 -7.14
C HIS A 28 6.03 2.03 -7.36
N GLU A 29 4.89 2.71 -7.24
CA GLU A 29 4.81 4.16 -7.45
C GLU A 29 5.65 4.95 -6.44
N LEU A 30 5.70 4.50 -5.18
CA LEU A 30 6.57 5.10 -4.17
C LEU A 30 8.06 4.90 -4.50
N VAL A 31 8.43 3.73 -5.04
CA VAL A 31 9.79 3.48 -5.53
C VAL A 31 10.14 4.39 -6.71
N CYS A 32 9.24 4.55 -7.69
CA CYS A 32 9.44 5.44 -8.82
C CYS A 32 9.65 6.90 -8.36
N LEU A 33 8.80 7.38 -7.45
CA LEU A 33 8.93 8.71 -6.84
C LEU A 33 10.26 8.86 -6.09
N PHE A 34 10.62 7.86 -5.26
CA PHE A 34 11.90 7.83 -4.56
C PHE A 34 13.09 7.91 -5.50
N SER A 35 13.07 7.14 -6.58
CA SER A 35 14.15 7.10 -7.57
C SER A 35 14.37 8.45 -8.23
N CYS A 36 13.29 9.09 -8.65
CA CYS A 36 13.34 10.42 -9.27
C CYS A 36 13.80 11.50 -8.28
N LEU A 37 13.37 11.40 -7.02
CA LEU A 37 13.78 12.34 -5.98
C LEU A 37 15.23 12.12 -5.53
N ASN A 38 15.74 10.89 -5.52
CA ASN A 38 17.08 10.57 -5.03
C ASN A 38 18.16 11.10 -5.98
N ASP A 39 18.04 10.85 -7.28
CA ASP A 39 18.91 11.44 -8.29
C ASP A 39 18.15 11.67 -9.59
N LYS A 40 17.82 12.94 -9.85
CA LYS A 40 17.09 13.36 -11.05
C LYS A 40 17.84 13.05 -12.37
N ASN A 41 19.15 12.81 -12.31
CA ASN A 41 19.93 12.49 -13.50
C ASN A 41 20.14 10.98 -13.66
N ASN A 42 19.94 10.20 -12.60
CA ASN A 42 20.16 8.76 -12.61
C ASN A 42 19.19 8.03 -11.65
N PRO A 43 17.91 7.86 -12.04
CA PRO A 43 16.90 7.21 -11.20
C PRO A 43 17.27 5.78 -10.78
N SER A 44 18.07 5.06 -11.58
CA SER A 44 18.50 3.69 -11.28
C SER A 44 19.27 3.57 -9.96
N ILE A 45 19.93 4.63 -9.50
CA ILE A 45 20.56 4.63 -8.16
C ILE A 45 19.49 4.45 -7.07
N GLY A 46 18.37 5.14 -7.21
CA GLY A 46 17.26 5.02 -6.26
C GLY A 46 16.62 3.64 -6.30
N GLU A 47 16.49 3.01 -7.47
CA GLU A 47 15.97 1.64 -7.57
C GLU A 47 16.87 0.62 -6.88
N ILE A 48 18.19 0.76 -7.05
CA ILE A 48 19.17 -0.10 -6.37
C ILE A 48 19.03 0.06 -4.85
N ILE A 49 18.92 1.30 -4.36
CA ILE A 49 18.77 1.57 -2.93
C ILE A 49 17.44 1.00 -2.41
N SER A 50 16.33 1.33 -3.07
CA SER A 50 14.99 0.91 -2.64
C SER A 50 14.83 -0.61 -2.63
N SER A 51 15.50 -1.33 -3.55
CA SER A 51 15.51 -2.81 -3.56
C SER A 51 16.08 -3.45 -2.29
N LYS A 52 16.79 -2.67 -1.46
CA LYS A 52 17.37 -3.12 -0.18
C LYS A 52 16.57 -2.66 1.03
N LEU A 53 15.53 -1.87 0.84
CA LEU A 53 14.70 -1.34 1.91
C LEU A 53 13.46 -2.22 2.11
N SER A 54 13.04 -2.40 3.37
CA SER A 54 11.66 -2.79 3.64
C SER A 54 10.73 -1.62 3.32
N PHE A 55 9.45 -1.88 3.11
CA PHE A 55 8.47 -0.82 2.84
C PHE A 55 8.47 0.26 3.94
N ASP A 56 8.53 -0.10 5.24
CA ASP A 56 8.67 0.88 6.34
C ASP A 56 9.89 1.79 6.13
N ASN A 57 11.05 1.20 5.86
CA ASN A 57 12.29 1.96 5.70
C ASN A 57 12.26 2.79 4.41
N LEU A 58 11.60 2.33 3.35
CA LEU A 58 11.38 3.11 2.14
C LEU A 58 10.58 4.37 2.49
N LEU A 59 9.51 4.24 3.28
CA LEU A 59 8.71 5.38 3.68
C LEU A 59 9.52 6.40 4.49
N ASP A 60 10.27 5.94 5.48
CA ASP A 60 11.09 6.81 6.35
C ASP A 60 12.15 7.59 5.55
N VAL A 61 12.87 6.91 4.65
CA VAL A 61 13.91 7.54 3.84
C VAL A 61 13.30 8.47 2.79
N LEU A 62 12.18 8.08 2.17
CA LEU A 62 11.48 8.91 1.21
C LEU A 62 10.99 10.22 1.85
N ASP A 63 10.43 10.18 3.06
CA ASP A 63 10.01 11.40 3.78
C ASP A 63 11.21 12.31 4.09
N ALA A 64 12.32 11.74 4.56
CA ALA A 64 13.53 12.49 4.84
C ALA A 64 14.08 13.18 3.57
N ILE A 65 14.17 12.47 2.45
CA ILE A 65 14.64 13.04 1.17
C ILE A 65 13.67 14.10 0.66
N PHE A 66 12.36 13.83 0.73
CA PHE A 66 11.33 14.75 0.26
C PHE A 66 11.44 16.10 0.99
N ARG A 67 11.44 16.09 2.33
CA ARG A 67 11.56 17.33 3.14
C ARG A 67 12.91 18.04 2.95
N TYR A 68 13.96 17.28 2.65
CA TYR A 68 15.26 17.85 2.33
C TYR A 68 15.24 18.60 1.00
N ARG A 69 14.61 18.05 -0.06
CA ARG A 69 14.62 18.61 -1.41
C ARG A 69 13.51 19.61 -1.69
N VAL A 70 12.30 19.32 -1.23
CA VAL A 70 11.11 20.14 -1.47
C VAL A 70 10.98 21.18 -0.36
N LYS A 71 10.78 22.45 -0.75
CA LYS A 71 10.58 23.58 0.18
C LYS A 71 9.18 24.17 0.13
N ASP A 72 8.35 23.65 -0.76
CA ASP A 72 6.96 24.04 -0.93
C ASP A 72 6.10 23.34 0.13
N ASN A 73 5.49 24.11 1.02
CA ASN A 73 4.69 23.57 2.12
C ASN A 73 3.43 22.84 1.62
N ASP A 74 2.82 23.29 0.54
CA ASP A 74 1.60 22.64 0.01
C ASP A 74 1.93 21.25 -0.52
N LEU A 75 3.10 21.09 -1.17
CA LEU A 75 3.60 19.80 -1.62
C LEU A 75 3.98 18.89 -0.44
N ILE A 76 4.58 19.46 0.61
CA ILE A 76 4.93 18.72 1.84
C ILE A 76 3.67 18.20 2.53
N ASP A 77 2.59 18.97 2.58
CA ASP A 77 1.34 18.56 3.20
C ASP A 77 0.65 17.45 2.40
N LYS A 78 0.57 17.59 1.06
CA LYS A 78 0.08 16.54 0.16
C LYS A 78 0.86 15.24 0.34
N PHE A 79 2.19 15.34 0.34
CA PHE A 79 3.08 14.20 0.52
C PHE A 79 2.90 13.57 1.92
N SER A 80 2.79 14.37 2.97
CA SER A 80 2.57 13.86 4.34
C SER A 80 1.26 13.07 4.46
N GLU A 81 0.20 13.48 3.76
CA GLU A 81 -1.03 12.70 3.69
C GLU A 81 -0.84 11.35 2.98
N ILE A 82 -0.09 11.34 1.87
CA ILE A 82 0.26 10.11 1.14
C ILE A 82 0.99 9.14 2.06
N MET A 83 2.04 9.59 2.75
CA MET A 83 2.84 8.76 3.65
C MET A 83 2.00 8.15 4.77
N ARG A 84 1.14 8.96 5.41
CA ARG A 84 0.24 8.49 6.46
C ARG A 84 -0.72 7.41 5.96
N LYS A 85 -1.25 7.54 4.74
CA LYS A 85 -2.13 6.54 4.12
C LYS A 85 -1.35 5.28 3.75
N SER A 86 -0.14 5.40 3.20
CA SER A 86 0.73 4.27 2.88
C SER A 86 1.06 3.43 4.11
N GLU A 87 1.41 4.05 5.25
CA GLU A 87 1.62 3.35 6.51
C GLU A 87 0.37 2.61 7.00
N LYS A 88 -0.81 3.22 6.86
CA LYS A 88 -2.08 2.60 7.22
C LYS A 88 -2.27 1.31 6.40
N PHE A 89 -2.15 1.40 5.08
CA PHE A 89 -2.33 0.25 4.19
C PHE A 89 -1.28 -0.84 4.43
N GLN A 90 -0.06 -0.49 4.80
CA GLN A 90 0.94 -1.49 5.15
C GLN A 90 0.57 -2.26 6.43
N LYS A 91 0.09 -1.57 7.45
CA LYS A 91 -0.40 -2.19 8.70
C LYS A 91 -1.59 -3.11 8.41
N GLU A 92 -2.50 -2.68 7.53
CA GLU A 92 -3.63 -3.50 7.05
C GLU A 92 -3.15 -4.72 6.26
N ARG A 93 -2.22 -4.55 5.31
CA ARG A 93 -1.64 -5.64 4.52
C ARG A 93 -1.00 -6.70 5.40
N ASN A 94 -0.24 -6.28 6.41
CA ASN A 94 0.34 -7.21 7.39
C ASN A 94 -0.75 -7.98 8.15
N ASN A 95 -1.88 -7.35 8.48
CA ASN A 95 -2.98 -8.04 9.13
C ASN A 95 -3.65 -9.07 8.20
N HIS A 96 -3.88 -8.74 6.94
CA HIS A 96 -4.53 -9.63 5.98
C HIS A 96 -3.59 -10.77 5.55
N VAL A 97 -2.40 -10.45 5.05
CA VAL A 97 -1.44 -11.44 4.52
C VAL A 97 -0.94 -12.42 5.59
N HIS A 98 -0.85 -12.00 6.86
CA HIS A 98 -0.43 -12.88 7.96
C HIS A 98 -1.58 -13.48 8.77
N SER A 99 -2.83 -13.32 8.31
CA SER A 99 -3.96 -14.05 8.88
C SER A 99 -4.01 -15.48 8.33
N HIS A 100 -4.51 -16.40 9.14
CA HIS A 100 -4.89 -17.73 8.67
C HIS A 100 -6.28 -17.65 8.07
N TYR A 101 -6.43 -18.13 6.83
CA TYR A 101 -7.71 -18.31 6.16
C TYR A 101 -7.99 -19.81 6.07
N ASP A 102 -9.22 -20.21 6.40
CA ASP A 102 -9.65 -21.60 6.23
C ASP A 102 -9.87 -21.88 4.74
N PRO A 103 -9.08 -22.78 4.12
CA PRO A 103 -9.16 -23.05 2.68
C PRO A 103 -10.44 -23.81 2.28
N TYR A 104 -11.31 -24.18 3.22
CA TYR A 104 -12.58 -24.85 2.96
C TYR A 104 -13.79 -23.93 3.15
N LEU A 105 -13.58 -22.68 3.60
CA LEU A 105 -14.62 -21.68 3.78
C LEU A 105 -14.33 -20.47 2.87
N HIS A 106 -14.98 -20.43 1.70
CA HIS A 106 -14.88 -19.32 0.75
C HIS A 106 -16.13 -18.43 0.83
N GLY A 107 -15.98 -17.16 1.25
CA GLY A 107 -17.04 -16.14 1.15
C GLY A 107 -17.32 -15.33 2.42
N ILE A 108 -18.40 -14.54 2.37
CA ILE A 108 -18.88 -13.72 3.50
C ILE A 108 -19.18 -14.63 4.70
N GLY A 109 -18.53 -14.38 5.83
CA GLY A 109 -18.70 -15.21 7.03
C GLY A 109 -17.55 -16.16 7.32
N SER A 110 -16.57 -16.27 6.43
CA SER A 110 -15.34 -17.04 6.69
C SER A 110 -14.57 -16.46 7.87
N PHE A 111 -13.99 -17.34 8.68
CA PHE A 111 -13.19 -16.91 9.83
C PHE A 111 -11.74 -16.74 9.42
N SER A 112 -11.18 -15.57 9.73
CA SER A 112 -9.74 -15.37 9.74
C SER A 112 -9.22 -15.33 11.18
N PHE A 113 -8.04 -15.89 11.40
CA PHE A 113 -7.37 -15.83 12.70
C PHE A 113 -6.09 -15.02 12.57
N SER A 114 -5.97 -13.95 13.35
CA SER A 114 -4.71 -13.21 13.46
C SER A 114 -3.69 -14.07 14.21
N ILE A 115 -2.70 -14.60 13.49
CA ILE A 115 -1.73 -15.56 14.05
C ILE A 115 -0.69 -14.86 14.95
N ARG A 116 -0.42 -13.56 14.77
CA ARG A 116 0.84 -12.95 15.27
C ARG A 116 0.75 -11.80 16.28
N ASN A 117 -0.42 -11.33 16.67
CA ASN A 117 -0.46 -10.03 17.39
C ASN A 117 -0.33 -10.09 18.92
N LYS A 118 -0.03 -11.23 19.55
CA LYS A 118 0.31 -11.25 20.99
C LYS A 118 1.51 -12.14 21.30
N LYS A 119 2.51 -11.55 21.98
CA LYS A 119 3.51 -12.31 22.76
C LYS A 119 2.75 -13.24 23.71
N ILE A 120 2.84 -14.54 23.48
CA ILE A 120 2.25 -15.55 24.38
C ILE A 120 2.94 -15.39 25.74
N ARG A 121 2.19 -14.93 26.75
CA ARG A 121 2.70 -14.79 28.11
C ARG A 121 2.50 -16.12 28.84
N ARG A 122 3.58 -16.63 29.44
CA ARG A 122 3.56 -17.87 30.23
C ARG A 122 2.43 -17.80 31.28
N GLY A 123 1.56 -18.82 31.30
CA GLY A 123 0.44 -18.91 32.24
C GLY A 123 -0.87 -18.21 31.84
N LYS A 124 -0.94 -17.55 30.67
CA LYS A 124 -2.18 -16.86 30.21
C LYS A 124 -2.96 -17.57 29.09
N GLY A 125 -2.54 -18.77 28.67
CA GLY A 125 -3.16 -19.49 27.55
C GLY A 125 -2.96 -18.81 26.19
N TYR A 126 -3.38 -19.49 25.13
CA TYR A 126 -3.44 -18.95 23.76
C TYR A 126 -4.91 -18.76 23.39
N PHE A 127 -5.29 -17.53 23.03
CA PHE A 127 -6.62 -17.19 22.56
C PHE A 127 -6.49 -16.52 21.18
N PRO A 128 -6.82 -17.23 20.09
CA PRO A 128 -6.77 -16.63 18.77
C PRO A 128 -7.84 -15.54 18.67
N ILE A 129 -7.51 -14.41 18.05
CA ILE A 129 -8.51 -13.41 17.70
C ILE A 129 -9.18 -13.89 16.42
N ILE A 130 -10.43 -14.31 16.56
CA ILE A 130 -11.28 -14.74 15.46
C ILE A 130 -12.00 -13.50 14.92
N LYS A 131 -11.88 -13.24 13.63
CA LYS A 131 -12.67 -12.21 12.95
C LYS A 131 -13.44 -12.83 11.80
N THR A 132 -14.70 -12.42 11.67
CA THR A 132 -15.45 -12.63 10.44
C THR A 132 -14.82 -11.80 9.35
N TYR A 133 -14.57 -12.41 8.20
CA TYR A 133 -13.98 -11.77 7.05
C TYR A 133 -15.06 -11.38 6.06
N ASP A 134 -15.05 -10.13 5.61
CA ASP A 134 -15.89 -9.61 4.55
C ASP A 134 -15.01 -9.24 3.34
N PRO A 135 -15.09 -9.99 2.23
CA PRO A 135 -14.32 -9.71 1.01
C PRO A 135 -14.57 -8.30 0.43
N SER A 136 -15.69 -7.66 0.76
CA SER A 136 -15.98 -6.29 0.30
C SER A 136 -15.04 -5.25 0.93
N GLU A 137 -14.58 -5.47 2.18
CA GLU A 137 -13.63 -4.57 2.85
C GLU A 137 -12.28 -4.51 2.11
N LEU A 138 -11.80 -5.65 1.59
CA LEU A 138 -10.58 -5.68 0.79
C LEU A 138 -10.75 -5.02 -0.56
N LYS A 139 -11.93 -5.18 -1.18
CA LYS A 139 -12.22 -4.52 -2.46
C LYS A 139 -12.22 -3.00 -2.29
N ASP A 140 -12.90 -2.50 -1.26
CA ASP A 140 -12.95 -1.07 -0.96
C ASP A 140 -11.55 -0.54 -0.63
N SER A 141 -10.79 -1.26 0.19
CA SER A 141 -9.39 -0.91 0.48
C SER A 141 -8.51 -0.91 -0.78
N SER A 142 -8.73 -1.84 -1.72
CA SER A 142 -8.01 -1.87 -3.00
C SER A 142 -8.30 -0.62 -3.83
N CYS A 143 -9.57 -0.20 -3.89
CA CYS A 143 -9.97 1.05 -4.55
C CYS A 143 -9.32 2.27 -3.88
N GLU A 144 -9.26 2.32 -2.55
CA GLU A 144 -8.57 3.41 -1.84
C GLU A 144 -7.06 3.43 -2.15
N ILE A 145 -6.41 2.27 -2.24
CA ILE A 145 -5.00 2.16 -2.61
C ILE A 145 -4.77 2.68 -4.04
N TYR A 146 -5.62 2.31 -5.00
CA TYR A 146 -5.53 2.86 -6.36
C TYR A 146 -5.80 4.38 -6.41
N GLY A 147 -6.71 4.88 -5.58
CA GLY A 147 -6.88 6.33 -5.42
C GLY A 147 -5.60 7.00 -4.91
N LEU A 148 -4.90 6.35 -3.97
CA LEU A 148 -3.63 6.83 -3.46
C LEU A 148 -2.51 6.79 -4.51
N THR A 149 -2.46 5.77 -5.37
CA THR A 149 -1.46 5.70 -6.47
C THR A 149 -1.66 6.85 -7.44
N VAL A 150 -2.91 7.20 -7.78
CA VAL A 150 -3.21 8.38 -8.61
C VAL A 150 -2.71 9.66 -7.94
N ASN A 151 -2.92 9.84 -6.63
CA ASN A 151 -2.41 11.00 -5.90
C ASN A 151 -0.87 11.08 -5.91
N ILE A 152 -0.16 9.95 -5.92
CA ILE A 152 1.29 9.91 -6.07
C ILE A 152 1.70 10.38 -7.46
N MET A 153 1.01 9.91 -8.51
CA MET A 153 1.26 10.33 -9.89
C MET A 153 1.01 11.83 -10.07
N ASP A 154 -0.08 12.35 -9.52
CA ASP A 154 -0.42 13.78 -9.56
C ASP A 154 0.65 14.62 -8.83
N LEU A 155 1.07 14.20 -7.63
CA LEU A 155 2.17 14.85 -6.91
C LEU A 155 3.47 14.82 -7.72
N ALA A 156 3.78 13.69 -8.35
CA ALA A 156 4.98 13.54 -9.17
C ALA A 156 4.95 14.48 -10.39
N ALA A 157 3.79 14.64 -11.05
CA ALA A 157 3.61 15.61 -12.11
C ALA A 157 3.84 17.06 -11.61
N GLU A 158 3.26 17.44 -10.46
CA GLU A 158 3.48 18.76 -9.86
C GLU A 158 4.96 19.01 -9.49
N LEU A 159 5.66 17.99 -8.98
CA LEU A 159 7.09 18.06 -8.68
C LEU A 159 7.92 18.25 -9.95
N GLN A 160 7.53 17.60 -11.05
CA GLN A 160 8.18 17.74 -12.34
C GLN A 160 8.00 19.15 -12.91
N GLU A 161 6.77 19.67 -12.89
CA GLU A 161 6.46 21.05 -13.32
C GLU A 161 7.26 22.10 -12.54
N LYS A 162 7.47 21.86 -11.24
CA LYS A 162 8.27 22.72 -10.36
C LYS A 162 9.78 22.43 -10.43
N GLY A 163 10.22 21.47 -11.24
CA GLY A 163 11.63 21.16 -11.49
C GLY A 163 12.35 20.42 -10.36
N TYR A 164 11.62 19.81 -9.42
CA TYR A 164 12.19 18.96 -8.37
C TYR A 164 12.67 17.61 -8.92
N ILE A 165 12.01 17.11 -9.96
CA ILE A 165 12.32 15.87 -10.69
C ILE A 165 12.22 16.11 -12.20
N THR A 166 12.74 15.21 -13.02
CA THR A 166 12.98 15.41 -14.47
C THR A 166 11.99 14.68 -15.37
N GLU A 167 11.81 13.36 -15.21
CA GLU A 167 10.77 12.56 -15.87
C GLU A 167 10.52 11.28 -15.07
N VAL A 168 9.25 10.96 -14.81
CA VAL A 168 8.88 9.88 -13.87
C VAL A 168 8.52 8.58 -14.57
N TYR A 169 8.19 8.60 -15.87
CA TYR A 169 7.48 7.47 -16.49
C TYR A 169 7.98 6.98 -17.85
N ASN A 170 8.82 7.71 -18.59
CA ASN A 170 9.15 7.34 -19.97
C ASN A 170 10.28 6.30 -20.12
N GLN A 171 10.92 5.86 -19.03
CA GLN A 171 12.07 4.94 -19.07
C GLN A 171 11.86 3.62 -18.32
N LEU A 172 10.70 3.40 -17.70
CA LEU A 172 10.43 2.22 -16.84
C LEU A 172 9.37 1.26 -17.40
N MET A 173 8.94 1.46 -18.64
CA MET A 173 8.24 0.47 -19.48
C MET A 173 9.08 0.12 -20.71
#